data_AF-A0A8B8MR33-F1
#
_entry.id   AF-A0A8B8MR33-F1
#
_cell.length_a   1.000
_cell.length_b   1.000
_cell.length_c   1.000
_cell.angle_alpha   90.00
_cell.angle_beta   90.00
_cell.angle_gamma   90.00
#
_symmetry.space_group_name_H-M   'P 1'
#
loop_
_entity.id
_entity.type
_entity.pdbx_description
1 polymer ?
#
loop_
_entity_poly.entity_id
_entity_poly.type
_entity_poly.pdbx_seq_one_letter_code
_entity_poly.pdbx_strand_id
1 'polypeptide(L)'
;MMALWFFILLQICALAESRPTGEVNRTDLHKAMADMRMKSYHGFVILLQMLNTYPDALHGSNITFLMPNDQQLSKASVSRKDLQDFILSHSIPVPLPMTNLVHFPNRTLLPTCLPNRMISITNNGRSGMFVNNARIVNPDVCLCSLIRCHGISDTLMLDASEYSPHHVANEESKRFNRRNQAKSAATVWPKRSTTVH
;
A
#
# COMPACT_ATOMS: atom_id res chain seq x y z
N MET A 1 -8.07 47.42 -25.22
CA MET A 1 -7.47 46.26 -25.93
C MET A 1 -6.75 45.25 -25.04
N MET A 2 -6.60 45.46 -23.72
CA MET A 2 -5.95 44.49 -22.82
C MET A 2 -6.91 43.63 -22.00
N ALA A 3 -8.17 44.03 -21.84
CA ALA A 3 -9.15 43.28 -21.06
C ALA A 3 -9.64 42.00 -21.76
N LEU A 4 -9.69 41.97 -23.10
CA LEU A 4 -10.10 40.78 -23.86
C LEU A 4 -9.08 39.63 -23.77
N TRP A 5 -7.80 39.92 -23.56
CA TRP A 5 -6.75 38.90 -23.45
C TRP A 5 -6.80 38.15 -22.12
N PHE A 6 -7.24 38.80 -21.05
CA PHE A 6 -7.43 38.16 -19.74
C PHE A 6 -8.57 37.13 -19.73
N PHE A 7 -9.66 37.39 -20.46
CA PHE A 7 -10.77 36.42 -20.59
C PHE A 7 -10.37 35.20 -21.43
N ILE A 8 -9.49 35.36 -22.42
CA ILE A 8 -8.96 34.24 -23.21
C ILE A 8 -8.03 33.36 -22.35
N LEU A 9 -7.18 33.96 -21.50
CA LEU A 9 -6.30 33.22 -20.58
C LEU A 9 -7.08 32.48 -19.48
N LEU A 10 -8.19 33.03 -18.98
CA LEU A 10 -8.99 32.40 -17.92
C LEU A 10 -9.79 31.18 -18.43
N GLN A 11 -10.19 31.16 -19.71
CA GLN A 11 -10.91 30.03 -20.30
C GLN A 11 -10.02 28.82 -20.62
N ILE A 12 -8.71 29.01 -20.75
CA ILE A 12 -7.77 27.90 -20.99
C ILE A 12 -7.55 27.10 -19.70
N CYS A 13 -7.67 27.72 -18.52
CA CYS A 13 -7.51 27.03 -17.23
C CYS A 13 -8.74 26.19 -16.84
N ALA A 14 -9.92 26.44 -17.40
CA ALA A 14 -11.15 25.71 -17.07
C ALA A 14 -11.34 24.39 -17.86
N LEU A 15 -10.45 24.08 -18.81
CA LEU A 15 -10.50 22.84 -19.62
C LEU A 15 -9.34 21.87 -19.35
N ALA A 16 -8.63 22.03 -18.22
CA ALA A 16 -7.63 21.07 -17.78
C ALA A 16 -8.19 20.09 -16.74
N GLU A 17 -9.38 19.54 -16.97
CA GLU A 17 -9.68 18.23 -16.40
C GLU A 17 -8.87 17.20 -17.19
N SER A 18 -7.70 16.83 -16.68
CA SER A 18 -6.98 15.66 -17.16
C SER A 18 -7.84 14.42 -16.88
N ARG A 19 -8.72 14.07 -17.82
CA ARG A 19 -9.35 12.76 -17.85
C ARG A 19 -8.21 11.74 -17.93
N PRO A 20 -8.10 10.76 -17.01
CA PRO A 20 -7.15 9.68 -17.17
C PRO A 20 -7.65 8.79 -18.32
N THR A 21 -7.32 9.17 -19.55
CA THR A 21 -7.44 8.31 -20.72
C THR A 21 -6.32 7.30 -20.62
N GLY A 22 -6.60 6.14 -20.05
CA GLY A 22 -5.65 5.06 -20.03
C GLY A 22 -6.36 3.78 -19.66
N GLU A 23 -6.90 3.08 -20.65
CA GLU A 23 -7.02 1.62 -20.51
C GLU A 23 -5.62 1.10 -20.13
N VAL A 24 -5.52 0.14 -19.19
CA VAL A 24 -4.23 -0.53 -18.94
C VAL A 24 -3.70 -1.02 -20.29
N ASN A 25 -2.50 -0.58 -20.67
CA ASN A 25 -1.89 -1.07 -21.91
C ASN A 25 -1.70 -2.59 -21.77
N ARG A 26 -2.51 -3.35 -22.51
CA ARG A 26 -2.57 -4.82 -22.43
C ARG A 26 -1.19 -5.45 -22.65
N THR A 27 -0.36 -4.79 -23.45
CA THR A 27 1.04 -5.18 -23.68
C THR A 27 1.87 -5.09 -22.39
N ASP A 28 1.76 -3.99 -21.65
CA ASP A 28 2.48 -3.78 -20.39
C ASP A 28 1.99 -4.73 -19.29
N LEU A 29 0.68 -4.99 -19.23
CA LEU A 29 0.12 -5.98 -18.31
C LEU A 29 0.62 -7.39 -18.62
N HIS A 30 0.70 -7.77 -19.90
CA HIS A 30 1.24 -9.07 -20.28
C HIS A 30 2.72 -9.23 -19.90
N LYS A 31 3.54 -8.19 -20.13
CA LYS A 31 4.96 -8.19 -19.71
C LYS A 31 5.10 -8.26 -18.18
N ALA A 32 4.28 -7.49 -17.44
CA ALA A 32 4.27 -7.54 -15.98
C ALA A 32 3.89 -8.93 -15.47
N MET A 33 2.84 -9.55 -16.01
CA MET A 33 2.47 -10.92 -15.65
C MET A 33 3.54 -11.96 -16.00
N ALA A 34 4.33 -11.75 -17.06
CA ALA A 34 5.47 -12.62 -17.37
C ALA A 34 6.57 -12.52 -16.30
N ASP A 35 6.93 -11.29 -15.90
CA ASP A 35 7.90 -11.05 -14.83
C ASP A 35 7.41 -11.63 -13.48
N MET A 36 6.12 -11.44 -13.15
CA MET A 36 5.49 -12.01 -11.96
C MET A 36 5.60 -13.54 -11.91
N ARG A 37 5.33 -14.24 -13.03
CA ARG A 37 5.47 -15.70 -13.12
C ARG A 37 6.91 -16.14 -12.95
N MET A 38 7.87 -15.41 -13.52
CA MET A 38 9.30 -15.68 -13.38
C MET A 38 9.78 -15.57 -11.93
N LYS A 39 9.10 -14.76 -11.11
CA LYS A 39 9.36 -14.58 -9.68
C LYS A 39 8.41 -15.37 -8.76
N SER A 40 7.67 -16.34 -9.31
CA SER A 40 6.79 -17.25 -8.57
C SER A 40 5.58 -16.59 -7.88
N TYR A 41 5.03 -15.52 -8.46
CA TYR A 41 3.74 -14.92 -8.05
C TYR A 41 2.60 -15.46 -8.92
N HIS A 42 2.43 -16.78 -9.00
CA HIS A 42 1.48 -17.40 -9.92
C HIS A 42 0.03 -17.14 -9.51
N GLY A 43 -0.26 -17.21 -8.22
CA GLY A 43 -1.60 -17.00 -7.69
C GLY A 43 -2.11 -15.59 -7.96
N PHE A 44 -1.26 -14.57 -7.76
CA PHE A 44 -1.64 -13.19 -8.06
C PHE A 44 -1.91 -12.98 -9.56
N VAL A 45 -1.10 -13.61 -10.42
CA VAL A 45 -1.32 -13.59 -11.89
C VAL A 45 -2.64 -14.24 -12.28
N ILE A 46 -3.02 -15.36 -11.66
CA ILE A 46 -4.32 -16.01 -11.91
C ILE A 46 -5.47 -15.06 -11.56
N LEU A 47 -5.40 -14.39 -10.39
CA LEU A 47 -6.42 -13.41 -10.00
C LEU A 47 -6.50 -12.23 -10.97
N LEU A 48 -5.35 -11.71 -11.43
CA LEU A 48 -5.31 -10.67 -12.47
C LEU A 48 -5.92 -11.14 -13.79
N GLN A 49 -5.64 -12.38 -14.21
CA GLN A 49 -6.24 -12.93 -15.44
C GLN A 49 -7.75 -13.08 -15.32
N MET A 50 -8.25 -13.53 -14.17
CA MET A 50 -9.69 -13.59 -13.89
C MET A 50 -10.31 -12.19 -13.94
N LEU A 51 -9.65 -11.19 -13.35
CA LEU A 51 -10.14 -9.82 -13.34
C LEU A 51 -10.11 -9.17 -14.74
N ASN A 52 -9.09 -9.44 -15.55
CA ASN A 52 -8.93 -8.88 -16.90
C ASN A 52 -9.99 -9.42 -17.90
N THR A 53 -10.80 -10.40 -17.50
CA THR A 53 -11.99 -10.80 -18.27
C THR A 53 -13.13 -9.78 -18.18
N TYR A 54 -13.11 -8.91 -17.16
CA TYR A 54 -14.08 -7.84 -16.97
C TYR A 54 -13.57 -6.54 -17.62
N PRO A 55 -14.33 -5.94 -18.56
CA PRO A 55 -13.96 -4.65 -19.12
C PRO A 55 -13.85 -3.61 -17.99
N ASP A 56 -12.88 -2.71 -18.10
CA ASP A 56 -12.65 -1.59 -17.17
C ASP A 56 -12.23 -1.96 -15.74
N ALA A 57 -11.95 -3.23 -15.42
CA ALA A 57 -11.63 -3.58 -14.04
C ALA A 57 -10.31 -2.99 -13.50
N LEU A 58 -9.39 -2.63 -14.39
CA LEU A 58 -8.15 -1.93 -14.09
C LEU A 58 -8.05 -0.70 -14.98
N HIS A 59 -8.24 0.49 -14.40
CA HIS A 59 -8.06 1.76 -15.11
C HIS A 59 -6.63 2.29 -14.87
N GLY A 60 -5.98 2.72 -15.94
CA GLY A 60 -4.69 3.42 -15.95
C GLY A 60 -3.51 2.53 -16.34
N SER A 61 -2.62 3.02 -17.21
CA SER A 61 -1.32 2.38 -17.49
C SER A 61 -0.28 2.54 -16.36
N ASN A 62 -0.66 3.24 -15.30
CA ASN A 62 0.22 3.75 -14.25
C ASN A 62 -0.13 3.09 -12.91
N ILE A 63 0.25 1.82 -12.74
CA ILE A 63 -0.12 1.02 -11.56
C ILE A 63 1.12 0.42 -10.90
N THR A 64 1.10 0.37 -9.56
CA THR A 64 1.99 -0.50 -8.77
C THR A 64 1.20 -1.61 -8.11
N PHE A 65 1.50 -2.87 -8.42
CA PHE A 65 0.94 -4.02 -7.72
C PHE A 65 1.75 -4.36 -6.46
N LEU A 66 1.03 -4.64 -5.37
CA LEU A 66 1.55 -5.12 -4.11
C LEU A 66 1.12 -6.57 -3.94
N MET A 67 2.01 -7.51 -4.22
CA MET A 67 1.65 -8.91 -4.46
C MET A 67 2.02 -9.78 -3.26
N PRO A 68 1.05 -10.33 -2.52
CA PRO A 68 1.33 -11.39 -1.58
C PRO A 68 1.91 -12.59 -2.34
N ASN A 69 2.85 -13.32 -1.73
CA ASN A 69 3.29 -14.59 -2.32
C ASN A 69 2.16 -15.62 -2.31
N ASP A 70 2.30 -16.68 -3.12
CA ASP A 70 1.26 -17.68 -3.30
C ASP A 70 0.84 -18.38 -1.99
N GLN A 71 1.75 -18.53 -1.04
CA GLN A 71 1.45 -19.10 0.28
C GLN A 71 0.51 -18.18 1.09
N GLN A 72 0.76 -16.88 1.13
CA GLN A 72 -0.11 -15.93 1.84
C GLN A 72 -1.43 -15.75 1.12
N LEU A 73 -1.40 -15.72 -0.21
CA LEU A 73 -2.61 -15.64 -1.02
C LEU A 73 -3.52 -16.86 -0.79
N SER A 74 -2.96 -18.06 -0.61
CA SER A 74 -3.75 -19.27 -0.34
C SER A 74 -4.55 -19.23 0.98
N LYS A 75 -4.16 -18.35 1.91
CA LYS A 75 -4.83 -18.15 3.20
C LYS A 75 -5.88 -17.03 3.15
N ALA A 76 -5.87 -16.22 2.08
CA ALA A 76 -6.83 -15.13 1.91
C ALA A 76 -8.18 -15.69 1.47
N SER A 77 -9.26 -15.24 2.12
CA SER A 77 -10.63 -15.59 1.73
C SER A 77 -11.13 -14.61 0.67
N VAL A 78 -10.72 -14.79 -0.59
CA VAL A 78 -11.17 -13.96 -1.71
C VAL A 78 -12.35 -14.63 -2.40
N SER A 79 -13.55 -14.08 -2.20
CA SER A 79 -14.73 -14.55 -2.93
C SER A 79 -14.79 -13.93 -4.33
N ARG A 80 -15.53 -14.54 -5.27
CA ARG A 80 -15.65 -14.03 -6.64
C ARG A 80 -16.16 -12.58 -6.70
N LYS A 81 -17.07 -12.20 -5.79
CA LYS A 81 -17.63 -10.84 -5.71
C LYS A 81 -16.63 -9.81 -5.16
N ASP A 82 -15.66 -10.26 -4.37
CA ASP A 82 -14.67 -9.37 -3.73
C ASP A 82 -13.33 -9.37 -4.50
N LEU A 83 -13.24 -10.10 -5.62
CA LEU A 83 -12.02 -10.24 -6.42
C LEU A 83 -11.49 -8.89 -6.91
N GLN A 84 -12.38 -8.04 -7.43
CA GLN A 84 -12.00 -6.72 -7.92
C GLN A 84 -11.45 -5.87 -6.77
N ASP A 85 -12.18 -5.78 -5.65
CA ASP A 85 -11.75 -5.01 -4.48
C ASP A 85 -10.45 -5.54 -3.88
N PHE A 86 -10.26 -6.86 -3.90
CA PHE A 86 -9.01 -7.49 -3.49
C PHE A 86 -7.83 -7.02 -4.36
N ILE A 87 -7.95 -7.06 -5.69
CA ILE A 87 -6.87 -6.58 -6.57
C ILE A 87 -6.66 -5.07 -6.43
N LEU A 88 -7.75 -4.29 -6.38
CA LEU A 88 -7.68 -2.83 -6.30
C LEU A 88 -7.07 -2.34 -4.98
N SER A 89 -7.33 -3.02 -3.87
CA SER A 89 -6.69 -2.73 -2.58
C SER A 89 -5.19 -3.08 -2.55
N HIS A 90 -4.76 -3.99 -3.44
CA HIS A 90 -3.36 -4.37 -3.66
C HIS A 90 -2.72 -3.61 -4.83
N SER A 91 -3.27 -2.46 -5.21
CA SER A 91 -2.80 -1.64 -6.33
C SER A 91 -2.69 -0.19 -5.92
N ILE A 92 -1.63 0.50 -6.33
CA ILE A 92 -1.46 1.96 -6.17
C ILE A 92 -1.59 2.60 -7.55
N PRO A 93 -2.39 3.69 -7.72
CA PRO A 93 -2.65 4.32 -9.02
C PRO A 93 -1.48 5.21 -9.51
N VAL A 94 -0.24 4.83 -9.19
CA VAL A 94 1.00 5.48 -9.63
C VAL A 94 2.10 4.40 -9.74
N PRO A 95 2.97 4.43 -10.77
CA PRO A 95 4.14 3.55 -10.85
C PRO A 95 5.22 4.01 -9.85
N LEU A 96 5.46 3.20 -8.83
CA LEU A 96 6.38 3.48 -7.74
C LEU A 96 7.47 2.40 -7.72
N PRO A 97 8.63 2.63 -8.37
CA PRO A 97 9.79 1.76 -8.18
C PRO A 97 10.30 1.86 -6.73
N MET A 98 11.08 0.86 -6.29
CA MET A 98 11.61 0.84 -4.93
C MET A 98 12.45 2.08 -4.63
N THR A 99 13.18 2.58 -5.64
CA THR A 99 13.96 3.82 -5.55
C THR A 99 13.14 5.04 -5.16
N ASN A 100 11.85 5.09 -5.48
CA ASN A 100 10.97 6.19 -5.07
C ASN A 100 10.37 5.93 -3.70
N LEU A 101 9.95 4.68 -3.47
CA LEU A 101 9.35 4.22 -2.22
C LEU A 101 10.24 4.51 -1.01
N VAL A 102 11.55 4.23 -1.10
CA VAL A 102 12.49 4.42 0.03
C VAL A 102 12.61 5.86 0.53
N HIS A 103 12.22 6.84 -0.28
CA HIS A 103 12.30 8.26 0.05
C HIS A 103 11.02 8.81 0.68
N PHE A 104 9.95 8.01 0.78
CA PHE A 104 8.76 8.47 1.48
C PHE A 104 9.05 8.63 2.99
N PRO A 105 8.60 9.75 3.59
CA PRO A 105 8.56 9.87 5.05
C PRO A 105 7.80 8.72 5.69
N ASN A 106 8.19 8.38 6.92
CA ASN A 106 7.47 7.36 7.67
C ASN A 106 6.02 7.78 7.89
N ARG A 107 5.11 6.82 7.70
CA ARG A 107 3.65 7.00 7.77
C ARG A 107 3.05 7.84 6.65
N THR A 108 3.72 7.97 5.50
CA THR A 108 3.09 8.52 4.29
C THR A 108 1.87 7.69 3.92
N LEU A 109 0.74 8.35 3.70
CA LEU A 109 -0.49 7.70 3.22
C LEU A 109 -0.55 7.77 1.70
N LEU A 110 -0.75 6.63 1.06
CA LEU A 110 -0.98 6.54 -0.38
C LEU A 110 -2.37 5.98 -0.66
N PRO A 111 -3.08 6.50 -1.68
CA PRO A 111 -4.32 5.88 -2.13
C PRO A 111 -4.03 4.54 -2.79
N THR A 112 -4.97 3.61 -2.67
CA THR A 112 -5.03 2.42 -3.51
C THR A 112 -5.92 2.67 -4.72
N CYS A 113 -5.97 1.74 -5.67
CA CYS A 113 -6.94 1.79 -6.77
C CYS A 113 -8.37 1.49 -6.29
N LEU A 114 -8.55 1.00 -5.06
CA LEU A 114 -9.86 0.88 -4.43
C LEU A 114 -10.28 2.24 -3.85
N PRO A 115 -11.46 2.79 -4.19
CA PRO A 115 -11.89 4.09 -3.67
C PRO A 115 -11.94 4.12 -2.14
N ASN A 116 -11.60 5.27 -1.55
CA ASN A 116 -11.59 5.53 -0.11
C ASN A 116 -10.65 4.61 0.70
N ARG A 117 -9.75 3.89 0.03
CA ARG A 117 -8.82 2.97 0.66
C ARG A 117 -7.41 3.55 0.60
N MET A 118 -6.83 3.79 1.77
CA MET A 118 -5.46 4.27 1.95
C MET A 118 -4.58 3.16 2.52
N ILE A 119 -3.30 3.23 2.20
CA ILE A 119 -2.24 2.41 2.80
C ILE A 119 -1.16 3.32 3.36
N SER A 120 -0.52 2.89 4.44
CA SER A 120 0.59 3.60 5.07
C SER A 120 1.93 3.02 4.62
N ILE A 121 2.86 3.89 4.27
CA ILE A 121 4.21 3.52 3.90
C ILE A 121 5.14 3.82 5.07
N THR A 122 5.91 2.83 5.50
CA THR A 122 6.88 3.00 6.59
C THR A 122 8.23 2.38 6.21
N ASN A 123 9.28 3.20 6.28
CA ASN A 123 10.66 2.77 6.13
C ASN A 123 11.31 2.64 7.53
N ASN A 124 11.49 1.40 7.98
CA ASN A 124 12.12 1.09 9.27
C ASN A 124 13.64 0.83 9.13
N GLY A 125 14.28 1.39 8.08
CA GLY A 125 15.70 1.26 7.81
C GLY A 125 16.12 -0.20 7.68
N ARG A 126 16.93 -0.69 8.63
CA ARG A 126 17.42 -2.08 8.66
C ARG A 126 16.30 -3.13 8.73
N SER A 127 15.15 -2.80 9.32
CA SER A 127 14.02 -3.74 9.41
C SER A 127 13.29 -3.90 8.06
N GLY A 128 13.58 -3.01 7.10
CA GLY A 128 12.98 -2.98 5.79
C GLY A 128 11.83 -1.98 5.66
N MET A 129 11.16 -2.07 4.53
CA MET A 129 10.07 -1.19 4.14
C MET A 129 8.73 -1.93 4.24
N PHE A 130 7.70 -1.23 4.66
CA PHE A 130 6.38 -1.79 4.97
C PHE A 130 5.29 -0.99 4.28
N VAL A 131 4.28 -1.72 3.81
CA VAL A 131 2.97 -1.20 3.40
C VAL A 131 1.95 -1.70 4.41
N ASN A 132 1.35 -0.79 5.17
CA ASN A 132 0.70 -1.10 6.45
C ASN A 132 1.64 -1.97 7.29
N ASN A 133 1.22 -3.19 7.60
CA ASN A 133 1.97 -4.15 8.41
C ASN A 133 2.69 -5.20 7.54
N ALA A 134 2.49 -5.18 6.23
CA ALA A 134 3.11 -6.10 5.29
C ALA A 134 4.48 -5.58 4.84
N ARG A 135 5.53 -6.38 5.02
CA ARG A 135 6.89 -6.03 4.60
C ARG A 135 7.02 -6.22 3.08
N ILE A 136 7.67 -5.28 2.40
CA ILE A 136 8.14 -5.50 1.03
C ILE A 136 9.30 -6.50 1.08
N VAL A 137 9.09 -7.69 0.52
CA VAL A 137 10.06 -8.81 0.53
C VAL A 137 10.80 -8.95 -0.79
N ASN A 138 10.12 -8.69 -1.91
CA ASN A 138 10.71 -8.74 -3.25
C ASN A 138 10.41 -7.44 -3.98
N PRO A 139 11.26 -6.41 -3.87
CA PRO A 139 11.05 -5.16 -4.59
C PRO A 139 11.28 -5.33 -6.10
N ASP A 140 10.67 -4.44 -6.89
CA ASP A 140 10.89 -4.28 -8.33
C ASP A 140 10.80 -5.59 -9.13
N VAL A 141 9.74 -6.37 -8.90
CA VAL A 141 9.47 -7.63 -9.60
C VAL A 141 9.27 -7.42 -11.10
N CYS A 142 8.49 -6.41 -11.48
CA CYS A 142 8.19 -6.09 -12.88
C CYS A 142 9.18 -5.06 -13.42
N LEU A 143 10.11 -5.53 -14.26
CA LEU A 143 11.20 -4.73 -14.83
C LEU A 143 10.93 -4.40 -16.30
N CYS A 144 10.20 -5.26 -17.01
CA CYS A 144 9.97 -5.14 -18.45
C CYS A 144 8.70 -4.36 -18.81
N SER A 145 8.07 -3.70 -17.84
CA SER A 145 6.77 -3.04 -17.98
C SER A 145 6.77 -1.63 -17.37
N LEU A 146 5.83 -0.79 -17.81
CA LEU A 146 5.49 0.46 -17.11
C LEU A 146 4.80 0.20 -15.76
N ILE A 147 4.19 -0.97 -15.59
CA ILE A 147 3.62 -1.43 -14.33
C ILE A 147 4.76 -1.80 -13.37
N ARG A 148 4.66 -1.30 -12.13
CA ARG A 148 5.57 -1.68 -11.05
C ARG A 148 4.94 -2.77 -10.20
N CYS A 149 5.78 -3.61 -9.60
CA CYS A 149 5.32 -4.73 -8.81
C CYS A 149 6.27 -4.96 -7.65
N HIS A 150 5.73 -5.11 -6.45
CA HIS A 150 6.50 -5.44 -5.26
C HIS A 150 5.85 -6.63 -4.57
N GLY A 151 6.64 -7.65 -4.27
CA GLY A 151 6.22 -8.74 -3.41
C GLY A 151 6.11 -8.28 -1.96
N ILE A 152 5.00 -8.59 -1.30
CA ILE A 152 4.75 -8.27 0.11
C ILE A 152 4.55 -9.53 0.96
N SER A 153 4.86 -9.44 2.25
CA SER A 153 4.90 -10.58 3.18
C SER A 153 3.52 -11.04 3.65
N ASP A 154 2.46 -10.28 3.39
CA ASP A 154 1.11 -10.54 3.85
C ASP A 154 0.08 -9.87 2.93
N THR A 155 -1.18 -10.28 3.00
CA THR A 155 -2.29 -9.63 2.30
C THR A 155 -2.69 -8.32 2.99
N LEU A 156 -3.13 -7.35 2.20
CA LEU A 156 -3.74 -6.13 2.69
C LEU A 156 -5.21 -6.45 3.00
N MET A 157 -5.55 -6.55 4.29
CA MET A 157 -6.91 -6.86 4.75
C MET A 157 -7.89 -5.81 4.26
N LEU A 158 -9.06 -6.18 3.74
CA LEU A 158 -10.08 -5.23 3.25
C LEU A 158 -10.80 -4.45 4.37
N ASP A 159 -10.41 -4.64 5.63
CA ASP A 159 -11.10 -4.10 6.78
C ASP A 159 -11.22 -2.57 6.73
N ALA A 160 -12.46 -2.09 6.81
CA ALA A 160 -12.84 -0.68 6.75
C ALA A 160 -12.47 0.12 8.03
N SER A 161 -11.80 -0.50 9.00
CA SER A 161 -11.66 0.05 10.36
C SER A 161 -10.29 0.59 10.73
N GLU A 162 -9.27 0.54 9.87
CA GLU A 162 -7.90 0.92 10.29
C GLU A 162 -7.57 2.41 10.17
N TYR A 163 -8.47 3.24 9.63
CA TYR A 163 -8.32 4.71 9.65
C TYR A 163 -9.51 5.39 10.34
N SER A 164 -9.71 5.08 11.61
CA SER A 164 -10.39 6.00 12.52
C SER A 164 -9.32 6.72 13.35
N PRO A 165 -9.21 8.06 13.30
CA PRO A 165 -8.27 8.83 14.12
C PRO A 165 -8.39 8.55 15.63
N HIS A 166 -9.50 7.96 16.08
CA HIS A 166 -9.73 7.55 17.46
C HIS A 166 -8.91 6.31 17.91
N HIS A 167 -8.47 5.44 16.99
CA HIS A 167 -7.70 4.25 17.37
C HIS A 167 -6.24 4.56 17.71
N VAL A 168 -5.63 5.56 17.06
CA VAL A 168 -4.24 5.99 17.34
C VAL A 168 -4.13 6.57 18.76
N ALA A 169 -5.11 7.38 19.18
CA ALA A 169 -5.16 7.92 20.54
C ALA A 169 -5.28 6.80 21.60
N ASN A 170 -6.00 5.72 21.29
CA ASN A 170 -6.22 4.62 22.21
C ASN A 170 -4.99 3.69 22.32
N GLU A 171 -4.28 3.46 21.20
CA GLU A 171 -3.00 2.75 21.16
C GLU A 171 -1.89 3.52 21.92
N GLU A 172 -1.77 4.83 21.70
CA GLU A 172 -0.78 5.65 22.41
C GLU A 172 -1.07 5.73 23.91
N SER A 173 -2.35 5.87 24.29
CA SER A 173 -2.76 5.85 25.70
C SER A 173 -2.44 4.51 26.37
N LYS A 174 -2.71 3.38 25.71
CA LYS A 174 -2.31 2.04 26.20
C LYS A 174 -0.80 1.89 26.32
N ARG A 175 -0.02 2.44 25.38
CA ARG A 175 1.45 2.37 25.38
C ARG A 175 2.07 3.25 26.46
N PHE A 176 1.48 4.42 26.72
CA PHE A 176 1.83 5.29 27.83
C PHE A 176 1.51 4.63 29.17
N ASN A 177 0.32 4.03 29.30
CA ASN A 177 -0.09 3.36 30.53
C ASN A 177 0.82 2.17 30.89
N ARG A 178 1.21 1.36 29.88
CA ARG A 178 2.19 0.28 30.07
C ARG A 178 3.56 0.78 30.55
N ARG A 179 4.06 1.90 30.03
CA ARG A 179 5.33 2.49 30.52
C ARG A 179 5.22 2.95 31.97
N ASN A 180 4.10 3.55 32.36
CA ASN A 180 3.91 4.03 33.72
C ASN A 180 3.76 2.88 34.72
N GLN A 181 3.10 1.80 34.33
CA GLN A 181 2.98 0.59 35.14
C GLN A 181 4.34 -0.10 35.34
N ALA A 182 5.16 -0.18 34.29
CA ALA A 182 6.53 -0.71 34.39
C ALA A 182 7.43 0.15 35.29
N LYS A 183 7.29 1.48 35.25
CA LYS A 183 7.99 2.40 36.15
C LYS A 183 7.55 2.25 37.61
N SER A 184 6.25 2.05 37.86
CA SER A 184 5.72 1.86 39.20
C SER A 184 6.17 0.53 39.83
N ALA A 185 6.23 -0.55 39.03
CA ALA A 185 6.75 -1.84 39.48
C ALA A 185 8.25 -1.80 39.83
N ALA A 186 9.04 -0.96 39.14
CA ALA A 186 10.47 -0.79 39.44
C ALA A 186 10.75 -0.03 40.76
N THR A 187 9.79 0.79 41.23
CA THR A 187 9.94 1.58 42.47
C THR A 187 9.65 0.77 43.75
N VAL A 188 9.03 -0.41 43.64
CA VAL A 188 8.55 -1.21 44.79
C VAL A 188 9.56 -2.28 45.25
N TRP A 189 10.83 -2.22 44.84
CA TRP A 189 11.84 -3.12 45.41
C TRP A 189 12.21 -2.69 46.84
N PRO A 190 11.98 -3.53 47.88
CA PRO A 190 12.39 -3.18 49.23
C PRO A 190 13.91 -3.25 49.35
N LYS A 191 14.51 -2.21 49.94
CA LYS A 191 15.93 -2.21 50.33
C LYS A 191 16.18 -3.40 51.25
N ARG A 192 16.95 -4.37 50.76
CA ARG A 192 17.40 -5.54 51.52
C ARG A 192 18.28 -5.04 52.67
N SER A 193 17.80 -5.16 53.91
CA SER A 193 18.55 -4.86 55.13
C SER A 193 19.73 -5.81 55.24
N THR A 194 20.94 -5.27 55.21
CA THR A 194 22.18 -5.97 55.57
C THR A 194 22.34 -5.91 57.08
N THR A 195 22.11 -7.03 57.77
CA THR A 195 22.54 -7.22 59.16
C THR A 195 23.91 -7.90 59.14
N VAL A 196 24.90 -7.22 59.69
CA VAL A 196 26.27 -7.69 59.90
C VAL A 196 26.30 -8.46 61.23
N HIS A 197 26.82 -9.68 61.21
CA HIS A 197 27.40 -10.36 62.37
C HIS A 197 28.69 -11.05 61.93
#